data_AF-A0A2A5D7F7-F1
#
_entry.id   AF-A0A2A5D7F7-F1
#
_cell.length_a   1.000
_cell.length_b   1.000
_cell.length_c   1.000
_cell.angle_alpha   90.00
_cell.angle_beta   90.00
_cell.angle_gamma   90.00
#
_symmetry.space_group_name_H-M   'P 1'
#
loop_
_entity.id
_entity.type
_entity.pdbx_description
1 polymer ?
#
loop_
_entity_poly.entity_id
_entity_poly.type
_entity_poly.pdbx_seq_one_letter_code
_entity_poly.pdbx_strand_id
1 'polypeptide(L)' 'EQPMIPEDTLILGADNARTARHYGAIHDLDATAAVQYFPKSWTQEDPSVRFVMLQSAPLVIPHQIDAFMSVQAV' A
#
# COMPACT_ATOMS: atom_id res chain seq x y z
N GLU A 1 -1.84 15.58 12.64
CA GLU A 1 -1.65 14.16 12.27
C GLU A 1 -2.40 13.32 13.29
N GLN A 2 -3.10 12.26 12.86
CA GLN A 2 -3.75 11.32 13.77
C GLN A 2 -2.89 10.07 13.86
N PRO A 3 -2.67 9.50 15.06
CA PRO A 3 -1.87 8.30 15.20
C PRO A 3 -2.57 7.12 14.51
N MET A 4 -1.80 6.31 13.76
CA MET A 4 -2.34 5.12 13.06
C MET A 4 -2.76 4.02 14.04
N ILE A 5 -2.13 3.97 15.21
CA ILE A 5 -2.49 3.10 16.32
C ILE A 5 -3.15 4.02 17.37
N PRO A 6 -4.37 3.73 17.84
CA PRO A 6 -5.01 4.53 18.88
C PRO A 6 -4.16 4.64 20.14
N GLU A 7 -4.38 5.70 20.93
CA GLU A 7 -3.78 5.82 22.26
C GLU A 7 -4.11 4.59 23.11
N ASP A 8 -3.21 4.28 24.03
CA ASP A 8 -3.29 3.11 24.92
C ASP A 8 -3.51 1.77 24.20
N THR A 9 -3.10 1.64 22.94
CA THR A 9 -3.19 0.38 22.18
C THR A 9 -1.78 -0.18 21.90
N LEU A 10 -1.58 -1.45 22.26
CA LEU A 10 -0.41 -2.24 21.96
C LEU A 10 -0.74 -3.30 20.90
N ILE A 11 0.09 -3.40 19.86
CA ILE A 11 0.01 -4.49 18.89
C ILE A 11 1.09 -5.51 19.23
N LEU A 12 0.68 -6.76 19.43
CA LEU A 12 1.54 -7.91 19.62
C LEU A 12 1.50 -8.77 18.35
N GLY A 13 2.65 -9.28 17.93
CA GLY A 13 2.77 -10.11 16.74
C GLY A 13 3.96 -11.05 16.82
N ALA A 14 3.86 -12.21 16.17
CA ALA A 14 4.99 -13.11 16.01
C ALA A 14 5.91 -12.63 14.86
N ASP A 15 7.22 -12.70 15.06
CA ASP A 15 8.24 -12.30 14.09
C ASP A 15 8.32 -13.24 12.88
N ASN A 16 7.98 -14.50 13.09
CA ASN A 16 7.93 -15.55 12.07
C ASN A 16 6.59 -15.64 11.34
N ALA A 17 5.62 -14.76 11.64
CA ALA A 17 4.33 -14.74 10.99
C ALA A 17 4.48 -14.41 9.50
N ARG A 18 3.89 -15.25 8.64
CA ARG A 18 3.92 -15.01 7.19
C ARG A 18 3.03 -13.83 6.85
N THR A 19 3.65 -12.74 6.43
CA THR A 19 2.97 -11.56 5.90
C THR A 19 3.49 -11.26 4.51
N ALA A 20 2.64 -10.71 3.66
CA ALA A 20 3.03 -10.32 2.31
C ALA A 20 2.33 -9.04 1.90
N ARG A 21 2.95 -8.30 0.99
CA ARG A 21 2.29 -7.24 0.23
C ARG A 21 2.09 -7.72 -1.19
N HIS A 22 0.85 -7.92 -1.56
CA HIS A 22 0.48 -8.26 -2.92
C HIS A 22 0.16 -6.98 -3.71
N TYR A 23 0.33 -7.06 -5.02
CA TYR A 23 0.06 -5.95 -5.92
C TYR A 23 -0.90 -6.43 -7.00
N GLY A 24 -2.04 -5.74 -7.10
CA GLY A 24 -2.98 -5.93 -8.20
C GLY A 24 -2.39 -5.47 -9.53
N ALA A 25 -3.02 -5.87 -10.62
CA ALA A 25 -2.68 -5.35 -11.93
C ALA A 25 -3.03 -3.86 -12.01
N ILE A 26 -2.12 -3.07 -12.58
CA ILE A 26 -2.40 -1.69 -12.94
C ILE A 26 -3.32 -1.69 -14.17
N HIS A 27 -4.39 -0.90 -14.11
CA HIS A 27 -5.36 -0.75 -15.19
C HIS A 27 -5.12 0.56 -15.95
N ASP A 28 -3.94 0.69 -16.57
CA ASP A 28 -3.61 1.82 -17.44
C ASP A 28 -3.65 1.38 -18.91
N LEU A 29 -3.93 2.33 -19.81
CA LEU A 29 -3.94 2.06 -21.25
C LEU A 29 -2.56 1.61 -21.75
N ASP A 30 -1.48 2.14 -21.16
CA ASP A 30 -0.11 1.84 -21.58
C ASP A 30 0.47 0.60 -20.88
N ALA A 31 -0.21 0.09 -19.85
CA ALA A 31 0.25 -1.08 -19.11
C ALA A 31 -0.88 -1.82 -18.38
N THR A 32 -0.94 -3.13 -18.58
CA THR A 32 -1.65 -4.07 -17.70
C THR A 32 -0.64 -5.02 -17.06
N ALA A 33 -0.11 -4.62 -15.91
CA ALA A 33 0.94 -5.39 -15.23
C ALA A 33 0.75 -5.36 -13.71
N ALA A 34 0.99 -6.48 -13.03
CA ALA A 34 1.05 -6.56 -11.58
C ALA A 34 2.47 -6.17 -11.10
N VAL A 35 2.68 -4.88 -10.89
CA VAL A 35 3.97 -4.30 -10.46
C VAL A 35 3.79 -3.48 -9.19
N GLN A 36 4.90 -3.27 -8.46
CA GLN A 36 4.85 -2.49 -7.23
C GLN A 36 4.50 -1.03 -7.48
N TYR A 37 5.12 -0.44 -8.51
CA TYR A 37 4.94 0.95 -8.91
C TYR A 37 5.04 1.05 -10.43
N PHE A 38 4.10 1.76 -11.06
CA PHE A 38 4.12 2.08 -12.48
C PHE A 38 4.24 3.60 -12.66
N PRO A 39 5.43 4.10 -13.04
CA PRO A 39 5.63 5.51 -13.31
C PRO A 39 5.19 5.86 -14.74
N LYS A 40 4.40 6.92 -14.87
CA LYS A 40 3.92 7.47 -16.14
C LYS A 40 4.22 8.95 -16.19
N SER A 41 4.64 9.45 -17.35
CA SER A 41 4.87 10.87 -17.55
C SER A 41 4.52 11.31 -18.96
N TRP A 42 3.78 12.41 -19.08
CA TRP A 42 3.31 12.93 -20.37
C TRP A 42 3.32 14.45 -20.36
N THR A 43 3.50 15.05 -21.53
CA THR A 43 3.36 16.50 -21.72
C THR A 43 1.93 16.81 -22.12
N GLN A 44 1.40 17.92 -21.62
CA GLN A 44 0.17 18.54 -22.07
C GLN A 44 0.56 19.89 -22.68
N GLU A 45 0.07 20.19 -23.88
CA GLU A 45 0.48 21.39 -24.62
C GLU A 45 -0.28 22.66 -24.17
N ASP A 46 -1.54 22.52 -23.75
CA ASP A 46 -2.38 23.64 -23.31
C ASP A 46 -3.16 23.28 -22.01
N PRO A 47 -2.73 23.77 -20.83
CA PRO A 47 -1.52 24.56 -20.59
C PRO A 47 -0.25 23.71 -20.75
N SER A 48 0.85 24.33 -21.19
CA SER A 48 2.13 23.64 -21.42
C SER A 48 2.76 23.18 -20.10
N VAL A 49 2.52 21.93 -19.71
CA VAL A 49 3.05 21.32 -18.47
C VAL A 49 3.41 19.85 -18.66
N ARG A 50 4.31 19.36 -17.82
CA ARG A 50 4.65 17.93 -17.72
C ARG A 50 3.94 17.34 -16.51
N PHE A 51 3.13 16.31 -16.71
CA PHE A 51 2.57 15.53 -15.63
C PHE A 51 3.43 14.30 -15.36
N VAL A 52 3.47 13.91 -14.10
CA VAL A 52 4.05 12.66 -13.63
C VAL A 52 3.00 12.00 -12.74
N MET A 53 2.74 10.72 -12.98
CA MET A 53 1.82 9.89 -12.20
C MET A 53 2.53 8.62 -11.78
N LEU A 54 2.33 8.21 -10.53
CA LEU A 54 2.76 6.91 -10.04
C LEU A 54 1.52 6.10 -9.68
N GLN A 55 1.30 4.99 -10.38
CA GLN A 55 0.20 4.09 -10.08
C GLN A 55 0.73 2.90 -9.24
N SER A 56 -0.05 2.48 -8.26
CA SER A 56 0.21 1.31 -7.43
C SER A 56 -1.13 0.74 -6.95
N ALA A 57 -1.24 -0.59 -6.85
CA ALA A 57 -2.43 -1.28 -6.34
C ALA A 57 -2.06 -2.25 -5.21
N PRO A 58 -1.54 -1.76 -4.06
CA PRO A 58 -1.07 -2.64 -2.99
C PRO A 58 -2.21 -3.18 -2.12
N LEU A 59 -2.08 -4.43 -1.69
CA LEU A 59 -2.87 -5.03 -0.62
C LEU A 59 -1.94 -5.73 0.37
N VAL A 60 -1.95 -5.28 1.62
CA VAL A 60 -1.18 -5.91 2.70
C VAL A 60 -1.99 -7.07 3.26
N ILE A 61 -1.41 -8.27 3.28
CA ILE A 61 -2.08 -9.50 3.71
C ILE A 61 -1.28 -10.16 4.83
N PRO A 62 -1.82 -10.21 6.07
CA PRO A 62 -1.35 -11.15 7.08
C PRO A 62 -1.91 -12.55 6.75
N HIS A 63 -1.06 -13.50 6.38
CA HIS A 63 -1.53 -14.86 6.06
C HIS A 63 -1.89 -15.67 7.31
N GLN A 64 -1.29 -15.31 8.45
CA GLN A 64 -1.56 -15.91 9.76
C GLN A 64 -2.13 -14.80 10.65
N ILE A 65 -3.43 -14.53 10.51
CA ILE A 65 -4.09 -13.43 11.22
C ILE A 65 -4.11 -13.65 12.75
N ASP A 66 -4.10 -14.92 13.16
CA ASP A 66 -4.04 -15.40 14.54
C ASP A 66 -2.68 -15.13 15.22
N ALA A 67 -1.64 -14.85 14.44
CA ALA A 67 -0.33 -14.48 14.96
C ALA A 67 -0.25 -13.03 15.45
N PHE A 68 -1.34 -12.26 15.36
CA PHE A 68 -1.41 -10.86 15.75
C PHE A 68 -2.53 -10.60 16.76
N MET A 69 -2.30 -9.68 17.69
CA MET A 69 -3.28 -9.27 18.69
C MET A 69 -3.18 -7.76 18.97
N SER A 70 -4.32 -7.10 19.10
CA SER A 70 -4.42 -5.72 19.58
C SER A 70 -4.91 -5.74 21.02
N VAL A 71 -4.17 -5.09 21.92
CA VAL A 71 -4.47 -5.02 23.36
C VAL A 71 -4.61 -3.56 23.76
N GLN A 72 -5.68 -3.22 24.48
CA GLN A 72 -5.81 -1.91 25.10
C GLN A 72 -5.15 -1.96 26.49
N ALA A 73 -4.14 -1.12 26.71
CA ALA A 73 -3.61 -0.83 28.03
C ALA A 73 -4.64 0.01 28.79
N VAL A 74 -5.00 -0.43 30.00
CA VAL A 74 -5.89 0.31 30.90
C VAL A 74 -5.09 1.36 31.65
#